data_AF-A0A9E4KMQ4-F1
#
_entry.id   AF-A0A9E4KMQ4-F1
#
_cell.length_a   1.000
_cell.length_b   1.000
_cell.length_c   1.000
_cell.angle_alpha   90.00
_cell.angle_beta   90.00
_cell.angle_gamma   90.00
#
_symmetry.space_group_name_H-M   'P 1'
#
loop_
_entity.id
_entity.type
_entity.pdbx_description
1 polymer ?
#
loop_
_entity_poly.entity_id
_entity_poly.type
_entity_poly.pdbx_seq_one_letter_code
_entity_poly.pdbx_strand_id
1 'polypeptide(L)'
;TRATPISRRARQGPRIAFDSRADRTDLAWVDGNSVVINTGHPSYRKANSNATARMIHSLFAIASAIQRFNTSEDTIDDLLFMDRMMAVWGEK
;
A
#
# COMPACT_ATOMS: atom_id res chain seq x y z
N THR A 1 -3.74 17.51 42.99
CA THR A 1 -2.83 17.92 41.88
C THR A 1 -3.64 17.98 40.60
N ARG A 2 -3.63 19.12 39.90
CA ARG A 2 -4.42 19.34 38.67
C ARG A 2 -3.70 18.65 37.50
N ALA A 3 -4.37 17.70 36.84
CA ALA A 3 -3.79 17.01 35.69
C ALA A 3 -3.58 17.99 34.53
N THR A 4 -2.36 18.01 33.98
CA THR A 4 -2.04 18.72 32.74
C THR A 4 -2.65 17.97 31.54
N PRO A 5 -3.28 18.66 30.58
CA PRO A 5 -3.86 17.99 29.42
C PRO A 5 -2.74 17.34 28.60
N ILE A 6 -2.91 16.07 28.26
CA ILE A 6 -2.01 15.36 27.33
C ILE A 6 -2.27 15.95 25.94
N SER A 7 -1.33 16.78 25.45
CA SER A 7 -1.33 17.25 24.07
C SER A 7 -1.13 16.05 23.13
N ARG A 8 -2.21 15.55 22.55
CA ARG A 8 -2.14 14.57 21.46
C ARG A 8 -1.89 15.33 20.17
N ARG A 9 -0.63 15.43 19.75
CA ARG A 9 -0.27 15.93 18.43
C ARG A 9 -0.75 14.89 17.40
N ALA A 10 -1.90 15.11 16.78
CA ALA A 10 -2.34 14.29 15.67
C ALA A 10 -1.30 14.41 14.55
N ARG A 11 -0.68 13.29 14.16
CA ARG A 11 0.17 13.26 12.96
C ARG A 11 -0.72 13.53 11.76
N GLN A 12 -0.56 14.68 11.12
CA GLN A 12 -1.23 15.00 9.87
C GLN A 12 -0.52 14.31 8.72
N GLY A 13 -1.29 13.70 7.82
CA GLY A 13 -0.79 13.02 6.62
C GLY A 13 -1.62 11.78 6.25
N PRO A 14 -1.36 11.20 5.05
CA PRO A 14 -1.95 9.94 4.64
C PRO A 14 -1.64 8.84 5.64
N ARG A 15 -2.64 8.08 6.05
CA ARG A 15 -2.45 6.92 6.94
C ARG A 15 -2.08 5.70 6.10
N ILE A 16 -1.19 4.87 6.61
CA ILE A 16 -0.91 3.56 5.99
C ILE A 16 -1.74 2.52 6.73
N ALA A 17 -2.60 1.83 5.98
CA ALA A 17 -3.42 0.73 6.46
C ALA A 17 -3.02 -0.56 5.74
N PHE A 18 -3.45 -1.69 6.30
CA PHE A 18 -3.17 -3.02 5.77
C PHE A 18 -4.49 -3.78 5.70
N ASP A 19 -4.80 -4.35 4.55
CA ASP A 19 -5.97 -5.20 4.36
C ASP A 19 -5.58 -6.43 3.52
N SER A 20 -6.24 -7.56 3.72
CA SER A 20 -5.96 -8.80 3.00
C SER A 20 -7.07 -9.06 1.98
N ARG A 21 -6.81 -8.67 0.72
CA ARG A 21 -7.76 -8.79 -0.39
C ARG A 21 -7.13 -9.60 -1.52
N ALA A 22 -7.19 -10.93 -1.40
CA ALA A 22 -6.67 -11.85 -2.41
C ALA A 22 -7.47 -11.81 -3.73
N ASP A 23 -8.69 -11.26 -3.70
CA ASP A 23 -9.54 -11.01 -4.86
C ASP A 23 -9.07 -9.81 -5.70
N ARG A 24 -8.20 -8.96 -5.16
CA ARG A 24 -7.64 -7.81 -5.85
C ARG A 24 -6.21 -8.07 -6.29
N THR A 25 -5.90 -7.69 -7.52
CA THR A 25 -4.53 -7.73 -8.06
C THR A 25 -3.72 -6.50 -7.66
N ASP A 26 -4.35 -5.44 -7.16
CA ASP A 26 -3.64 -4.23 -6.73
C ASP A 26 -2.68 -4.50 -5.57
N LEU A 27 -1.48 -3.97 -5.65
CA LEU A 27 -0.49 -3.98 -4.56
C LEU A 27 -0.95 -3.13 -3.37
N ALA A 28 -1.60 -2.00 -3.68
CA ALA A 28 -2.21 -1.08 -2.74
C ALA A 28 -3.24 -0.20 -3.45
N TRP A 29 -4.13 0.42 -2.68
CA TRP A 29 -5.10 1.40 -3.18
C TRP A 29 -5.28 2.57 -2.21
N VAL A 30 -5.80 3.68 -2.72
CA VAL A 30 -6.20 4.82 -1.89
C VAL A 30 -7.65 4.60 -1.42
N ASP A 31 -7.89 4.76 -0.13
CA ASP A 31 -9.21 4.74 0.50
C ASP A 31 -9.35 5.94 1.45
N GLY A 32 -10.06 6.97 1.00
CA GLY A 32 -10.18 8.25 1.69
C GLY A 32 -8.80 8.88 1.95
N ASN A 33 -8.45 9.06 3.23
CA ASN A 33 -7.15 9.59 3.66
C ASN A 33 -6.11 8.48 3.96
N SER A 34 -6.35 7.26 3.50
CA SER A 34 -5.46 6.13 3.75
C SER A 34 -4.94 5.53 2.45
N VAL A 35 -3.69 5.06 2.47
CA VAL A 35 -3.16 4.11 1.49
C VAL A 35 -3.21 2.74 2.13
N VAL A 36 -3.97 1.83 1.52
CA VAL A 36 -4.17 0.47 2.02
C VAL A 36 -3.27 -0.47 1.25
N ILE A 37 -2.34 -1.14 1.95
CA ILE A 37 -1.45 -2.15 1.37
C ILE A 37 -2.16 -3.51 1.36
N ASN A 38 -2.15 -4.18 0.20
CA ASN A 38 -2.74 -5.50 0.05
C ASN A 38 -1.81 -6.60 0.58
N THR A 39 -2.09 -7.06 1.79
CA THR A 39 -1.34 -8.15 2.43
C THR A 39 -1.68 -9.53 1.87
N GLY A 40 -2.80 -9.65 1.15
CA GLY A 40 -3.22 -10.87 0.45
C GLY A 40 -2.48 -11.09 -0.87
N HIS A 41 -1.89 -10.02 -1.43
CA HIS A 41 -1.19 -10.07 -2.70
C HIS A 41 0.01 -11.05 -2.66
N PRO A 42 0.21 -11.91 -3.69
CA PRO A 42 1.30 -12.89 -3.69
C PRO A 42 2.68 -12.28 -3.41
N SER A 43 2.97 -11.11 -3.99
CA SER A 43 4.26 -10.45 -3.78
C SER A 43 4.48 -9.97 -2.35
N TYR A 44 3.42 -9.55 -1.65
CA TYR A 44 3.52 -9.15 -0.24
C TYR A 44 3.84 -10.37 0.61
N ARG A 45 3.11 -11.48 0.40
CA ARG A 45 3.36 -12.75 1.09
C ARG A 45 4.80 -13.23 0.90
N LYS A 46 5.32 -13.16 -0.33
CA LYS A 46 6.71 -13.49 -0.65
C LYS A 46 7.73 -12.57 0.06
N ALA A 47 7.49 -11.26 0.07
CA ALA A 47 8.39 -10.29 0.72
C ALA A 47 8.31 -10.30 2.26
N ASN A 48 7.21 -10.79 2.84
CA ASN A 48 6.91 -10.68 4.28
C ASN A 48 7.89 -11.43 5.19
N SER A 49 8.60 -12.44 4.67
CA SER A 49 9.60 -13.22 5.42
C SER A 49 10.88 -12.44 5.74
N ASN A 50 11.13 -11.32 5.05
CA ASN A 50 12.30 -10.48 5.25
C ASN A 50 11.87 -9.02 5.50
N ALA A 51 12.33 -8.43 6.62
CA ALA A 51 11.91 -7.10 7.03
C ALA A 51 12.28 -6.00 6.01
N THR A 52 13.48 -6.07 5.44
CA THR A 52 13.95 -5.13 4.42
C THR A 52 13.16 -5.28 3.12
N ALA A 53 12.94 -6.53 2.66
CA ALA A 53 12.14 -6.80 1.48
C ALA A 53 10.69 -6.31 1.64
N ARG A 54 10.08 -6.57 2.81
CA ARG A 54 8.74 -6.08 3.15
C ARG A 54 8.68 -4.56 3.16
N MET A 55 9.68 -3.89 3.71
CA MET A 55 9.75 -2.41 3.72
C MET A 55 9.82 -1.87 2.29
N ILE A 56 10.71 -2.41 1.45
CA ILE A 56 10.86 -1.99 0.05
C ILE A 56 9.56 -2.24 -0.73
N HIS A 57 8.96 -3.42 -0.56
CA HIS A 57 7.68 -3.77 -1.17
C HIS A 57 6.57 -2.80 -0.76
N SER A 58 6.48 -2.48 0.54
CA SER A 58 5.47 -1.55 1.06
C SER A 58 5.64 -0.15 0.47
N LEU A 59 6.88 0.35 0.38
CA LEU A 59 7.16 1.65 -0.25
C LEU A 59 6.79 1.66 -1.73
N PHE A 60 7.13 0.58 -2.45
CA PHE A 60 6.80 0.43 -3.87
C PHE A 60 5.28 0.38 -4.10
N ALA A 61 4.55 -0.36 -3.27
CA ALA A 61 3.09 -0.45 -3.33
C ALA A 61 2.44 0.92 -3.06
N ILE A 62 2.91 1.65 -2.04
CA ILE A 62 2.44 3.00 -1.73
C ILE A 62 2.67 3.96 -2.90
N ALA A 63 3.88 3.97 -3.47
CA ALA A 63 4.21 4.82 -4.61
C ALA A 63 3.32 4.52 -5.82
N SER A 64 3.08 3.24 -6.10
CA SER A 64 2.22 2.80 -7.21
C SER A 64 0.77 3.23 -7.01
N ALA A 65 0.23 3.11 -5.78
CA ALA A 65 -1.12 3.55 -5.46
C ALA A 65 -1.29 5.07 -5.57
N ILE A 66 -0.31 5.85 -5.11
CA ILE A 66 -0.32 7.31 -5.23
C ILE A 66 -0.22 7.74 -6.70
N GLN A 67 0.64 7.07 -7.49
CA GLN A 67 0.76 7.34 -8.92
C GLN A 67 -0.58 7.12 -9.63
N ARG A 68 -1.23 5.97 -9.41
CA ARG A 68 -2.55 5.68 -9.97
C ARG A 68 -3.60 6.70 -9.57
N PHE A 69 -3.61 7.10 -8.29
CA PHE A 69 -4.57 8.07 -7.77
C PHE A 69 -4.44 9.45 -8.44
N ASN A 70 -3.23 9.87 -8.79
CA ASN A 70 -2.98 11.18 -9.41
C ASN A 70 -3.10 11.19 -10.94
N THR A 71 -3.36 10.05 -11.56
CA THR A 71 -3.28 9.86 -13.02
C THR A 71 -4.68 9.86 -13.65
N SER A 72 -4.81 10.33 -14.89
CA SER A 72 -6.07 10.31 -15.65
C SER A 72 -6.47 8.89 -16.06
N GLU A 73 -7.77 8.63 -16.21
CA GLU A 73 -8.33 7.29 -16.47
C GLU A 73 -7.69 6.58 -17.68
N ASP A 74 -7.34 7.33 -18.73
CA ASP A 74 -6.76 6.79 -19.97
C ASP A 74 -5.41 6.09 -19.81
N THR A 75 -4.71 6.26 -18.68
CA THR A 75 -3.38 5.67 -18.43
C THR A 75 -3.35 4.70 -17.25
N ILE A 76 -4.50 4.41 -16.65
CA ILE A 76 -4.60 3.49 -15.50
C ILE A 76 -4.17 2.08 -15.88
N ASP A 77 -4.54 1.60 -17.08
CA ASP A 77 -4.24 0.23 -17.50
C ASP A 77 -2.75 -0.06 -17.65
N ASP A 78 -1.97 0.93 -18.09
CA ASP A 78 -0.50 0.86 -18.15
C ASP A 78 0.09 0.80 -16.74
N LEU A 79 -0.50 1.52 -15.77
CA LEU A 79 -0.05 1.50 -14.38
C LEU A 79 -0.38 0.19 -13.65
N LEU A 80 -1.43 -0.52 -14.06
CA LEU A 80 -1.78 -1.84 -13.55
C LEU A 80 -0.83 -2.95 -14.04
N PHE A 81 0.00 -2.68 -15.05
CA PHE A 81 1.03 -3.62 -15.49
C PHE A 81 1.95 -4.05 -14.34
N MET A 82 2.37 -3.09 -13.50
CA MET A 82 3.26 -3.38 -12.38
C MET A 82 2.60 -4.28 -11.34
N ASP A 83 1.32 -4.07 -11.04
CA ASP A 83 0.58 -4.94 -10.12
C ASP A 83 0.51 -6.38 -10.66
N ARG A 84 0.15 -6.55 -11.94
CA ARG A 84 0.12 -7.86 -12.61
C ARG A 84 1.50 -8.55 -12.63
N MET A 85 2.54 -7.82 -13.00
CA MET A 85 3.91 -8.32 -13.01
C MET A 85 4.34 -8.80 -11.62
N MET A 86 4.04 -8.01 -10.59
CA MET A 86 4.37 -8.37 -9.22
C MET A 86 3.54 -9.56 -8.71
N ALA A 87 2.30 -9.73 -9.14
CA ALA A 87 1.50 -10.90 -8.82
C ALA A 87 2.20 -12.18 -9.31
N VAL A 88 2.59 -12.20 -10.59
CA VAL A 88 3.33 -13.33 -11.20
C VAL A 88 4.68 -13.55 -10.52
N TRP A 89 5.42 -12.49 -10.18
CA TRP A 89 6.67 -12.61 -9.44
C TRP A 89 6.48 -13.19 -8.04
N GLY A 90 5.37 -12.88 -7.38
CA GLY A 90 5.04 -13.33 -6.04
C GLY A 90 4.61 -14.81 -5.94
N GLU A 91 4.14 -15.38 -7.05
CA GLU A 91 3.73 -16.78 -7.14
C GLU A 91 4.89 -17.75 -7.43
N LYS A 92 5.97 -17.24 -8.04
CA LYS A 92 7.22 -17.99 -8.25
C LYS A 92 8.07 -18.01 -6.99
#